data_AF-A0A948FQU2-F1
#
_entry.id   AF-A0A948FQU2-F1
#
_cell.length_a   1.000
_cell.length_b   1.000
_cell.length_c   1.000
_cell.angle_alpha   90.00
_cell.angle_beta   90.00
_cell.angle_gamma   90.00
#
_symmetry.space_group_name_H-M   'P 1'
#
loop_
_entity.id
_entity.type
_entity.pdbx_description
1 polymer ?
#
loop_
_entity_poly.entity_id
_entity_poly.type
_entity_poly.pdbx_seq_one_letter_code
_entity_poly.pdbx_strand_id
1 'polypeptide(L)'
;MAGTGPVAPPAPASTPPTPPALNDEIDPVAPEPTEGLSRTARGLLVAIVVLLVLALVEVVVILNRDDPGEVTAVPPSAERPVQLSELTVRSVVDQAAAAAVTILSASSSSPEAYDEQVESATAMMTDSFAEEYAATKAEIKDDFLAASTEVTVDVSAQGVVRAAADEVEALLFLTQTTAKQDSAVTPVQYRVTVTMLRNEDGWLVSRLEAK
;
A
#
# COMPACT_ATOMS: atom_id res chain seq x y z
N MET A 1 -32.65 -70.76 31.84
CA MET A 1 -33.57 -71.04 32.96
C MET A 1 -32.96 -70.44 34.22
N ALA A 2 -33.75 -69.62 34.92
CA ALA A 2 -33.46 -68.89 36.18
C ALA A 2 -33.06 -69.82 37.36
N GLY A 3 -32.52 -69.38 38.50
CA GLY A 3 -32.30 -68.05 39.05
C GLY A 3 -31.78 -68.06 40.51
N THR A 4 -31.61 -66.84 41.03
CA THR A 4 -31.68 -66.36 42.44
C THR A 4 -30.66 -66.82 43.51
N GLY A 5 -29.95 -65.83 44.05
CA GLY A 5 -29.50 -65.74 45.44
C GLY A 5 -29.58 -64.25 45.91
N PRO A 6 -29.79 -63.95 47.20
CA PRO A 6 -30.47 -62.71 47.64
C PRO A 6 -29.59 -61.60 48.23
N VAL A 7 -30.22 -60.42 48.22
CA VAL A 7 -29.95 -59.06 48.76
C VAL A 7 -29.12 -58.95 50.05
N ALA A 8 -28.18 -57.99 50.06
CA ALA A 8 -27.67 -57.29 51.25
C ALA A 8 -28.29 -55.87 51.36
N PRO A 9 -28.67 -55.38 52.57
CA PRO A 9 -29.44 -54.15 52.82
C PRO A 9 -28.58 -52.87 53.02
N PRO A 10 -29.19 -51.67 53.20
CA PRO A 10 -28.69 -50.38 52.68
C PRO A 10 -28.09 -49.44 53.74
N ALA A 11 -27.45 -48.36 53.28
CA ALA A 11 -27.28 -47.09 54.01
C ALA A 11 -27.01 -45.94 53.01
N PRO A 12 -27.30 -44.67 53.34
CA PRO A 12 -28.62 -44.03 53.28
C PRO A 12 -28.72 -42.91 52.23
N ALA A 13 -29.94 -42.61 51.81
CA ALA A 13 -30.31 -41.42 51.04
C ALA A 13 -30.87 -40.32 51.96
N SER A 14 -30.56 -39.03 51.68
CA SER A 14 -31.28 -37.76 51.98
C SER A 14 -30.24 -36.62 52.05
N THR A 15 -30.36 -35.41 51.48
CA THR A 15 -31.46 -34.62 50.88
C THR A 15 -30.83 -33.44 50.08
N PRO A 16 -31.58 -32.73 49.21
CA PRO A 16 -31.04 -31.88 48.12
C PRO A 16 -30.92 -30.39 48.48
N PRO A 17 -30.19 -29.59 47.68
CA PRO A 17 -30.52 -28.16 47.57
C PRO A 17 -30.65 -27.65 46.11
N THR A 18 -31.83 -27.06 45.84
CA THR A 18 -32.12 -25.75 45.20
C THR A 18 -31.31 -25.26 43.98
N PRO A 19 -31.98 -24.89 42.85
CA PRO A 19 -31.48 -23.92 41.86
C PRO A 19 -32.17 -22.54 41.99
N PRO A 20 -31.65 -21.44 41.41
CA PRO A 20 -30.26 -21.05 41.09
C PRO A 20 -29.88 -19.65 41.66
N ALA A 21 -28.58 -19.33 41.68
CA ALA A 21 -28.10 -17.95 41.64
C ALA A 21 -26.82 -17.89 40.78
N LEU A 22 -26.84 -17.00 39.79
CA LEU A 22 -25.74 -16.66 38.88
C LEU A 22 -24.55 -16.07 39.66
N ASN A 23 -23.32 -16.54 39.38
CA ASN A 23 -22.20 -15.71 38.94
C ASN A 23 -20.90 -16.52 38.81
N ASP A 24 -20.26 -16.33 37.64
CA ASP A 24 -18.83 -16.31 37.34
C ASP A 24 -17.86 -17.16 38.17
N GLU A 25 -17.40 -18.27 37.58
CA GLU A 25 -15.98 -18.66 37.66
C GLU A 25 -15.67 -19.58 36.46
N ILE A 26 -15.32 -18.96 35.32
CA ILE A 26 -14.76 -19.66 34.17
C ILE A 26 -13.29 -19.93 34.50
N ASP A 27 -12.92 -21.21 34.64
CA ASP A 27 -11.53 -21.65 34.68
C ASP A 27 -10.77 -21.05 33.49
N PRO A 28 -9.67 -20.28 33.68
CA PRO A 28 -8.86 -19.81 32.58
C PRO A 28 -8.17 -21.00 31.94
N VAL A 29 -8.67 -21.36 30.76
CA VAL A 29 -7.99 -22.17 29.75
C VAL A 29 -6.54 -21.68 29.64
N ALA A 30 -5.60 -22.62 29.74
CA ALA A 30 -4.18 -22.39 29.58
C ALA A 30 -3.90 -21.47 28.38
N PRO A 31 -2.97 -20.51 28.46
CA PRO A 31 -2.67 -19.64 27.33
C PRO A 31 -2.16 -20.50 26.18
N GLU A 32 -2.90 -20.49 25.08
CA GLU A 32 -2.46 -21.01 23.80
C GLU A 32 -1.12 -20.35 23.44
N PRO A 33 -0.18 -21.07 22.81
CA PRO A 33 1.03 -20.45 22.29
C PRO A 33 0.62 -19.37 21.30
N THR A 34 0.74 -18.10 21.72
CA THR A 34 0.50 -16.95 20.86
C THR A 34 1.37 -17.12 19.62
N GLU A 35 0.72 -17.37 18.49
CA GLU A 35 1.31 -17.42 17.18
C GLU A 35 2.22 -16.20 17.02
N GLY A 36 3.53 -16.46 17.00
CA GLY A 36 4.52 -15.43 16.73
C GLY A 36 4.17 -14.77 15.40
N LEU A 37 4.03 -13.44 15.41
CA LEU A 37 3.77 -12.65 14.22
C LEU A 37 4.68 -13.12 13.08
N SER A 38 4.05 -13.78 12.11
CA SER A 38 4.72 -14.39 10.97
C SER A 38 5.54 -13.32 10.24
N ARG A 39 6.71 -13.70 9.72
CA ARG A 39 7.62 -12.81 8.99
C ARG A 39 6.93 -12.03 7.84
N THR A 40 5.79 -12.52 7.38
CA THR A 40 4.84 -11.89 6.46
C THR A 40 4.20 -10.61 7.00
N ALA A 41 3.82 -10.59 8.28
CA ALA A 41 3.34 -9.38 8.95
C ALA A 41 4.43 -8.31 9.05
N ARG A 42 5.71 -8.71 9.16
CA ARG A 42 6.86 -7.78 9.17
C ARG A 42 7.09 -7.12 7.80
N GLY A 43 6.94 -7.85 6.70
CA GLY A 43 7.08 -7.28 5.35
C GLY A 43 5.97 -6.28 5.01
N LEU A 44 4.72 -6.60 5.39
CA LEU A 44 3.59 -5.68 5.27
C LEU A 44 3.79 -4.43 6.15
N LEU A 45 4.31 -4.63 7.37
CA LEU A 45 4.60 -3.55 8.30
C LEU A 45 5.71 -2.64 7.77
N VAL A 46 6.75 -3.16 7.11
CA VAL A 46 7.79 -2.33 6.49
C VAL A 46 7.23 -1.50 5.33
N ALA A 47 6.42 -2.08 4.44
CA ALA A 47 5.80 -1.32 3.35
C ALA A 47 4.80 -0.25 3.85
N ILE A 48 4.01 -0.58 4.87
CA ILE A 48 3.12 0.37 5.55
C ILE A 48 3.93 1.44 6.29
N VAL A 49 5.07 1.09 6.90
CA VAL A 49 5.95 2.06 7.58
C VAL A 49 6.60 2.99 6.56
N VAL A 50 7.07 2.50 5.40
CA VAL A 50 7.60 3.37 4.32
C VAL A 50 6.52 4.34 3.83
N LEU A 51 5.29 3.85 3.59
CA LEU A 51 4.16 4.70 3.19
C LEU A 51 3.73 5.69 4.31
N LEU A 52 3.78 5.27 5.57
CA LEU A 52 3.46 6.14 6.71
C LEU A 52 4.55 7.17 6.97
N VAL A 53 5.82 6.84 6.77
CA VAL A 53 6.95 7.77 6.89
C VAL A 53 6.86 8.84 5.80
N LEU A 54 6.56 8.46 4.56
CA LEU A 54 6.31 9.41 3.47
C LEU A 54 5.13 10.35 3.78
N ALA A 55 4.02 9.80 4.29
CA ALA A 55 2.87 10.61 4.71
C ALA A 55 3.19 11.55 5.90
N LEU A 56 4.05 11.13 6.83
CA LEU A 56 4.44 11.96 7.98
C LEU A 56 5.39 13.09 7.57
N VAL A 57 6.31 12.82 6.63
CA VAL A 57 7.22 13.82 6.05
C VAL A 57 6.42 14.89 5.30
N GLU A 58 5.39 14.51 4.54
CA GLU A 58 4.54 15.45 3.79
C GLU A 58 3.71 16.36 4.72
N VAL A 59 3.18 15.84 5.83
CA VAL A 59 2.46 16.66 6.83
C VAL A 59 3.39 17.66 7.51
N VAL A 60 4.64 17.29 7.80
CA VAL A 60 5.63 18.21 8.37
C VAL A 60 6.02 19.28 7.35
N VAL A 61 6.19 18.95 6.08
CA VAL A 61 6.53 19.92 5.02
C VAL A 61 5.39 20.90 4.73
N ILE A 62 4.13 20.45 4.76
CA ILE A 62 2.95 21.31 4.56
C ILE A 62 2.73 22.24 5.76
N LEU A 63 2.93 21.76 6.99
CA LEU A 63 2.75 22.56 8.20
C LEU A 63 3.92 23.50 8.50
N ASN A 64 5.09 23.26 7.89
CA ASN A 64 6.32 24.02 8.13
C ASN A 64 6.72 24.92 6.95
N ARG A 65 5.91 24.99 5.88
CA ARG A 65 6.04 26.02 4.83
C ARG A 65 5.33 27.31 5.26
N ASP A 66 6.00 28.09 6.10
CA ASP A 66 5.86 29.54 6.10
C ASP A 66 6.86 30.08 5.07
N ASP A 67 6.42 30.46 3.87
CA ASP A 67 7.07 31.56 3.15
C ASP A 67 6.14 32.22 2.11
N PRO A 68 6.07 33.58 2.10
CA PRO A 68 5.25 34.38 1.22
C PRO A 68 5.95 34.63 -0.11
N GLY A 69 5.61 33.86 -1.13
CA GLY A 69 6.00 34.12 -2.51
C GLY A 69 4.85 34.71 -3.31
N GLU A 70 4.81 36.04 -3.46
CA GLU A 70 3.96 36.71 -4.45
C GLU A 70 4.30 36.22 -5.87
N VAL A 71 3.54 35.24 -6.35
CA VAL A 71 3.39 35.02 -7.80
C VAL A 71 2.45 36.10 -8.33
N THR A 72 3.01 37.15 -8.91
CA THR A 72 2.22 38.11 -9.70
C THR A 72 1.65 37.37 -10.91
N ALA A 73 0.45 36.81 -10.73
CA ALA A 73 -0.30 36.21 -11.80
C ALA A 73 -0.66 37.29 -12.83
N VAL A 74 -0.11 37.18 -14.03
CA VAL A 74 -0.68 37.86 -15.21
C VAL A 74 -2.08 37.27 -15.39
N PRO A 75 -3.17 38.05 -15.28
CA PRO A 75 -4.51 37.48 -15.38
C PRO A 75 -4.71 36.95 -16.81
N PRO A 76 -5.06 35.66 -16.98
CA PRO A 76 -5.46 35.16 -18.28
C PRO A 76 -6.72 35.94 -18.71
N SER A 77 -6.67 36.60 -19.86
CA SER A 77 -7.87 37.17 -20.48
C SER A 77 -8.90 36.05 -20.64
N ALA A 78 -9.97 36.16 -19.86
CA ALA A 78 -11.13 35.30 -19.92
C ALA A 78 -11.72 35.37 -21.33
N GLU A 79 -11.79 34.24 -22.04
CA GLU A 79 -12.91 33.98 -22.96
C GLU A 79 -12.99 32.54 -23.50
N ARG A 80 -11.99 31.67 -23.35
CA ARG A 80 -12.14 30.21 -23.56
C ARG A 80 -11.21 29.40 -22.65
N PRO A 81 -11.72 28.68 -21.63
CA PRO A 81 -10.91 27.70 -20.90
C PRO A 81 -10.43 26.65 -21.90
N VAL A 82 -9.12 26.47 -22.02
CA VAL A 82 -8.51 25.45 -22.87
C VAL A 82 -8.79 24.10 -22.22
N GLN A 83 -9.92 23.49 -22.54
CA GLN A 83 -10.19 22.11 -22.15
C GLN A 83 -9.26 21.22 -22.97
N LEU A 84 -8.46 20.40 -22.30
CA LEU A 84 -7.65 19.39 -22.98
C LEU A 84 -8.56 18.56 -23.88
N SER A 85 -8.10 18.27 -25.09
CA SER A 85 -8.85 17.36 -25.97
C SER A 85 -8.96 15.99 -25.31
N GLU A 86 -10.07 15.29 -25.50
CA GLU A 86 -10.27 13.95 -24.93
C GLU A 86 -9.15 12.97 -25.33
N LEU A 87 -8.62 13.11 -26.55
CA LEU A 87 -7.47 12.34 -27.02
C LEU A 87 -6.19 12.66 -26.23
N THR A 88 -5.97 13.93 -25.90
CA THR A 88 -4.83 14.34 -25.05
C THR A 88 -4.98 13.76 -23.66
N VAL A 89 -6.17 13.87 -23.05
CA VAL A 89 -6.41 13.33 -21.70
C VAL A 89 -6.16 11.83 -21.67
N ARG A 90 -6.70 11.07 -22.63
CA ARG A 90 -6.46 9.63 -22.72
C ARG A 90 -4.96 9.32 -22.86
N SER A 91 -4.26 10.03 -23.74
CA SER A 91 -2.81 9.88 -23.92
C SER A 91 -2.02 10.15 -22.64
N VAL A 92 -2.41 11.15 -21.85
CA VAL A 92 -1.74 11.47 -20.58
C VAL A 92 -2.03 10.41 -19.52
N VAL A 93 -3.24 9.86 -19.48
CA VAL A 93 -3.57 8.74 -18.59
C VAL A 93 -2.80 7.47 -18.98
N ASP A 94 -2.67 7.18 -20.28
CA ASP A 94 -1.87 6.05 -20.77
C ASP A 94 -0.39 6.23 -20.37
N GLN A 95 0.13 7.46 -20.47
CA GLN A 95 1.48 7.77 -20.02
C GLN A 95 1.61 7.64 -18.49
N ALA A 96 0.63 8.09 -17.72
CA ALA A 96 0.60 7.94 -16.27
C ALA A 96 0.60 6.46 -15.85
N ALA A 97 -0.17 5.62 -16.57
CA ALA A 97 -0.23 4.18 -16.37
C ALA A 97 1.13 3.51 -16.64
N ALA A 98 1.76 3.82 -17.77
CA ALA A 98 3.09 3.30 -18.12
C ALA A 98 4.18 3.76 -17.13
N ALA A 99 4.13 5.03 -16.71
CA ALA A 99 5.05 5.57 -15.73
C ALA A 99 4.86 4.88 -14.37
N ALA A 100 3.62 4.74 -13.89
CA ALA A 100 3.34 4.05 -12.64
C ALA A 100 3.86 2.62 -12.62
N VAL A 101 3.70 1.86 -13.71
CA VAL A 101 4.28 0.50 -13.83
C VAL A 101 5.79 0.53 -13.69
N THR A 102 6.47 1.45 -14.38
CA THR A 102 7.93 1.59 -14.33
C THR A 102 8.41 1.97 -12.93
N ILE A 103 7.74 2.93 -12.30
CA ILE A 103 8.09 3.49 -10.98
C ILE A 103 7.87 2.49 -9.85
N LEU A 104 6.79 1.71 -9.92
CA LEU A 104 6.36 0.81 -8.86
C LEU A 104 6.90 -0.62 -9.00
N SER A 105 7.36 -1.00 -10.19
CA SER A 105 8.07 -2.26 -10.38
C SER A 105 9.48 -2.16 -9.79
N ALA A 106 10.01 -3.29 -9.32
CA ALA A 106 11.33 -3.36 -8.73
C ALA A 106 11.98 -4.73 -8.95
N SER A 107 13.20 -4.79 -9.47
CA SER A 107 13.94 -6.07 -9.59
C SER A 107 15.19 -6.09 -8.72
N SER A 108 15.40 -7.21 -8.02
CA SER A 108 16.63 -7.45 -7.24
C SER A 108 17.66 -8.31 -7.99
N SER A 109 17.49 -8.48 -9.31
CA SER A 109 18.34 -9.36 -10.12
C SER A 109 19.83 -8.98 -10.05
N SER A 110 20.14 -7.69 -10.05
CA SER A 110 21.49 -7.16 -9.79
C SER A 110 21.40 -5.73 -9.23
N PRO A 111 22.46 -5.25 -8.55
CA PRO A 111 22.53 -3.85 -8.10
C PRO A 111 22.43 -2.86 -9.27
N GLU A 112 23.02 -3.21 -10.42
CA GLU A 112 23.02 -2.39 -11.64
C GLU A 112 21.60 -2.26 -12.22
N ALA A 113 20.85 -3.37 -12.28
CA ALA A 113 19.48 -3.36 -12.77
C ALA A 113 18.55 -2.54 -11.86
N TYR A 114 18.79 -2.58 -10.54
CA TYR A 114 18.07 -1.73 -9.59
C TYR A 114 18.35 -0.24 -9.85
N ASP A 115 19.62 0.12 -10.05
CA ASP A 115 20.01 1.51 -10.31
C ASP A 115 19.46 2.02 -11.65
N GLU A 116 19.54 1.23 -12.71
CA GLU A 116 18.95 1.54 -14.02
C GLU A 116 17.43 1.77 -13.94
N GLN A 117 16.75 0.98 -13.10
CA GLN A 117 15.32 1.13 -12.86
C GLN A 117 15.00 2.41 -12.09
N VAL A 118 15.78 2.74 -11.06
CA VAL A 118 15.61 4.01 -10.34
C VAL A 118 15.84 5.18 -11.28
N GLU A 119 16.89 5.15 -12.10
CA GLU A 119 17.16 6.19 -13.10
C GLU A 119 16.00 6.33 -14.09
N SER A 120 15.55 5.21 -14.68
CA SER A 120 14.42 5.19 -15.62
C SER A 120 13.13 5.74 -15.00
N ALA A 121 12.87 5.41 -13.73
CA ALA A 121 11.72 5.93 -13.00
C ALA A 121 11.82 7.43 -12.76
N THR A 122 12.98 7.92 -12.28
CA THR A 122 13.20 9.34 -11.99
C THR A 122 13.11 10.22 -13.25
N ALA A 123 13.49 9.71 -14.42
CA ALA A 123 13.35 10.43 -15.69
C ALA A 123 11.88 10.73 -16.08
N MET A 124 10.92 10.02 -15.48
CA MET A 124 9.49 10.23 -15.71
C MET A 124 8.84 11.14 -14.66
N MET A 125 9.62 11.65 -13.71
CA MET A 125 9.16 12.43 -12.58
C MET A 125 9.58 13.89 -12.69
N THR A 126 8.84 14.78 -12.03
CA THR A 126 9.33 16.13 -11.74
C THR A 126 10.52 16.06 -10.79
N ASP A 127 11.47 16.99 -10.92
CA ASP A 127 12.72 17.01 -10.13
C ASP A 127 12.52 16.79 -8.62
N SER A 128 11.55 17.47 -8.02
CA SER A 128 11.26 17.33 -6.58
C SER A 128 10.81 15.92 -6.20
N PHE A 129 9.97 15.30 -7.03
CA PHE A 129 9.49 13.95 -6.78
C PHE A 129 10.58 12.91 -7.09
N ALA A 130 11.42 13.15 -8.09
CA ALA A 130 12.58 12.32 -8.40
C ALA A 130 13.56 12.27 -7.23
N GLU A 131 13.84 13.40 -6.58
CA GLU A 131 14.75 13.48 -5.43
C GLU A 131 14.22 12.67 -4.23
N GLU A 132 12.95 12.84 -3.87
CA GLU A 132 12.30 12.10 -2.78
C GLU A 132 12.27 10.59 -3.05
N TYR A 133 11.95 10.21 -4.29
CA TYR A 133 11.93 8.81 -4.72
C TYR A 133 13.32 8.18 -4.66
N ALA A 134 14.32 8.85 -5.21
CA ALA A 134 15.71 8.37 -5.22
C ALA A 134 16.25 8.19 -3.79
N ALA A 135 15.96 9.15 -2.89
CA ALA A 135 16.34 9.05 -1.48
C ALA A 135 15.70 7.81 -0.82
N THR A 136 14.40 7.60 -1.03
CA THR A 136 13.67 6.44 -0.48
C THR A 136 14.22 5.12 -1.03
N LYS A 137 14.52 5.05 -2.32
CA LYS A 137 15.09 3.86 -2.96
C LYS A 137 16.51 3.56 -2.47
N ALA A 138 17.34 4.58 -2.31
CA ALA A 138 18.67 4.43 -1.77
C ALA A 138 18.65 3.86 -0.34
N GLU A 139 17.71 4.30 0.51
CA GLU A 139 17.57 3.81 1.89
C GLU A 139 17.23 2.31 1.94
N ILE A 140 16.35 1.83 1.05
CA ILE A 140 15.88 0.44 1.08
C ILE A 140 16.68 -0.51 0.17
N LYS A 141 17.67 -0.01 -0.59
CA LYS A 141 18.37 -0.77 -1.65
C LYS A 141 18.99 -2.06 -1.12
N ASP A 142 19.79 -1.97 -0.06
CA ASP A 142 20.53 -3.11 0.47
C ASP A 142 19.58 -4.22 0.98
N ASP A 143 18.54 -3.83 1.72
CA ASP A 143 17.52 -4.74 2.23
C ASP A 143 16.72 -5.40 1.08
N PHE A 144 16.41 -4.63 0.04
CA PHE A 144 15.68 -5.11 -1.13
C PHE A 144 16.49 -6.13 -1.94
N LEU A 145 17.78 -5.85 -2.17
CA LEU A 145 18.71 -6.75 -2.86
C LEU A 145 18.97 -8.02 -2.05
N ALA A 146 19.18 -7.90 -0.73
CA ALA A 146 19.40 -9.05 0.15
C ALA A 146 18.18 -9.98 0.23
N ALA A 147 16.97 -9.44 0.03
CA ALA A 147 15.73 -10.20 0.05
C ALA A 147 15.42 -10.93 -1.26
N SER A 148 16.23 -10.78 -2.32
CA SER A 148 16.00 -11.38 -3.65
C SER A 148 14.53 -11.23 -4.10
N THR A 149 13.98 -10.03 -3.91
CA THR A 149 12.58 -9.71 -4.20
C THR A 149 12.40 -9.21 -5.62
N GLU A 150 11.40 -9.73 -6.32
CA GLU A 150 10.92 -9.22 -7.61
C GLU A 150 9.52 -8.66 -7.41
N VAL A 151 9.31 -7.41 -7.82
CA VAL A 151 8.03 -6.71 -7.74
C VAL A 151 7.62 -6.34 -9.15
N THR A 152 6.55 -6.95 -9.63
CA THR A 152 5.93 -6.62 -10.92
C THR A 152 4.59 -5.95 -10.68
N VAL A 153 4.28 -4.92 -11.44
CA VAL A 153 3.01 -4.19 -11.34
C VAL A 153 2.32 -4.18 -12.70
N ASP A 154 1.04 -4.53 -12.71
CA ASP A 154 0.19 -4.55 -13.90
C ASP A 154 -1.02 -3.64 -13.72
N VAL A 155 -1.36 -2.88 -14.76
CA VAL A 155 -2.55 -2.01 -14.76
C VAL A 155 -3.77 -2.84 -15.12
N SER A 156 -4.68 -2.96 -14.16
CA SER A 156 -5.94 -3.70 -14.30
C SER A 156 -7.06 -2.81 -14.87
N ALA A 157 -7.06 -1.52 -14.50
CA ALA A 157 -7.96 -0.51 -15.06
C ALA A 157 -7.38 0.90 -14.82
N GLN A 158 -7.87 1.88 -15.58
CA GLN A 158 -7.48 3.29 -15.44
C GLN A 158 -8.68 4.21 -15.69
N GLY A 159 -8.64 5.40 -15.09
CA GLY A 159 -9.65 6.43 -15.26
C GLY A 159 -9.09 7.83 -14.99
N VAL A 160 -9.86 8.84 -15.38
CA VAL A 160 -9.53 10.26 -15.13
C VAL A 160 -10.28 10.71 -13.89
N VAL A 161 -9.56 11.26 -12.91
CA VAL A 161 -10.17 11.94 -11.76
C VAL A 161 -10.41 13.40 -12.11
N ARG A 162 -9.38 14.06 -12.66
CA ARG A 162 -9.39 15.47 -13.02
C ARG A 162 -8.48 15.69 -14.23
N ALA A 163 -8.86 16.62 -15.10
CA ALA A 163 -8.01 17.08 -16.18
C ALA A 163 -8.11 18.61 -16.32
N ALA A 164 -6.96 19.27 -16.22
CA ALA A 164 -6.73 20.68 -16.47
C ALA A 164 -5.65 20.83 -17.56
N ALA A 165 -5.37 22.05 -18.01
CA ALA A 165 -4.43 22.28 -19.11
C ALA A 165 -2.98 21.89 -18.78
N ASP A 166 -2.63 21.95 -17.51
CA ASP A 166 -1.30 21.80 -16.92
C ASP A 166 -1.19 20.66 -15.89
N GLU A 167 -2.33 20.08 -15.49
CA GLU A 167 -2.39 19.00 -14.50
C GLU A 167 -3.44 17.95 -14.91
N VAL A 168 -3.09 16.67 -14.83
CA VAL A 168 -4.03 15.55 -15.01
C VAL A 168 -3.86 14.58 -13.86
N GLU A 169 -4.97 14.24 -13.21
CA GLU A 169 -5.02 13.20 -12.19
C GLU A 169 -5.65 11.93 -12.77
N ALA A 170 -4.88 10.85 -12.78
CA ALA A 170 -5.31 9.54 -13.21
C ALA A 170 -5.53 8.62 -12.01
N LEU A 171 -6.64 7.90 -11.98
CA LEU A 171 -6.88 6.81 -11.04
C LEU A 171 -6.53 5.49 -11.72
N LEU A 172 -5.59 4.76 -11.16
CA LEU A 172 -5.16 3.45 -11.63
C LEU A 172 -5.58 2.37 -10.65
N PHE A 173 -6.03 1.24 -11.17
CA PHE A 173 -6.21 0.00 -10.44
C PHE A 173 -5.07 -0.92 -10.85
N LEU A 174 -4.27 -1.33 -9.87
CA LEU A 174 -3.02 -2.03 -10.09
C LEU A 174 -3.09 -3.40 -9.41
N THR A 175 -2.49 -4.39 -10.06
CA THR A 175 -2.18 -5.69 -9.48
C THR A 175 -0.67 -5.77 -9.30
N GLN A 176 -0.19 -5.86 -8.07
CA GLN A 176 1.21 -6.10 -7.77
C GLN A 176 1.43 -7.57 -7.47
N THR A 177 2.42 -8.13 -8.14
CA THR A 177 2.90 -9.48 -7.90
C THR A 177 4.29 -9.38 -7.27
N THR A 178 4.42 -9.84 -6.03
CA THR A 178 5.73 -9.93 -5.37
C THR A 178 6.18 -11.39 -5.35
N ALA A 179 7.31 -11.67 -6.00
CA ALA A 179 7.99 -12.95 -5.91
C ALA A 179 9.22 -12.82 -5.01
N LYS A 180 9.42 -13.81 -4.15
CA LYS A 180 10.64 -13.96 -3.35
C LYS A 180 11.13 -15.39 -3.52
N GLN A 181 12.44 -15.58 -3.35
CA GLN A 181 13.00 -16.93 -3.30
C GLN A 181 12.25 -17.75 -2.22
N ASP A 182 11.68 -18.88 -2.64
CA ASP A 182 10.95 -19.83 -1.78
C ASP A 182 9.64 -19.34 -1.13
N SER A 183 8.98 -18.31 -1.67
CA SER A 183 7.67 -17.84 -1.18
C SER A 183 6.54 -18.02 -2.20
N ALA A 184 5.33 -18.26 -1.69
CA ALA A 184 4.13 -18.27 -2.52
C ALA A 184 3.89 -16.86 -3.10
N VAL A 185 3.81 -16.79 -4.43
CA VAL A 185 3.50 -15.55 -5.14
C VAL A 185 2.03 -15.22 -4.91
N THR A 186 1.75 -14.09 -4.26
CA THR A 186 0.38 -13.63 -4.00
C THR A 186 0.17 -12.28 -4.68
N PRO A 187 -0.75 -12.18 -5.65
CA PRO A 187 -1.09 -10.90 -6.25
C PRO A 187 -1.91 -10.05 -5.26
N VAL A 188 -1.53 -8.78 -5.11
CA VAL A 188 -2.22 -7.79 -4.30
C VAL A 188 -2.79 -6.71 -5.22
N GLN A 189 -4.09 -6.45 -5.10
CA GLN A 189 -4.75 -5.38 -5.83
C GLN A 189 -4.86 -4.14 -4.96
N TYR A 190 -4.53 -2.99 -5.53
CA TYR A 190 -4.64 -1.69 -4.88
C TYR A 190 -4.91 -0.62 -5.93
N ARG A 191 -5.26 0.58 -5.47
CA ARG A 191 -5.49 1.73 -6.35
C ARG A 191 -4.49 2.82 -6.06
N VAL A 192 -4.12 3.54 -7.10
CA VAL A 192 -3.18 4.65 -7.03
C VAL A 192 -3.74 5.85 -7.79
N THR A 193 -3.66 7.03 -7.18
CA THR A 193 -3.84 8.29 -7.90
C THR A 193 -2.48 8.78 -8.37
N VAL A 194 -2.34 9.04 -9.66
CA VAL A 194 -1.14 9.61 -10.28
C VAL A 194 -1.44 11.04 -10.67
N THR A 195 -0.65 11.98 -10.17
CA THR A 195 -0.71 13.38 -10.62
C THR A 195 0.36 13.59 -11.68
N MET A 196 -0.07 13.99 -12.88
CA MET A 196 0.80 14.37 -13.98
C MET A 196 0.81 15.89 -14.10
N LEU A 197 1.99 16.49 -14.14
CA LEU A 197 2.19 17.91 -14.42
C LEU A 197 2.81 18.12 -15.79
N ARG A 198 2.36 19.15 -16.48
CA ARG A 198 2.91 19.55 -17.77
C ARG A 198 4.16 20.40 -17.57
N ASN A 199 5.28 19.97 -18.13
CA ASN A 199 6.51 20.76 -18.24
C ASN A 199 6.77 21.15 -19.71
N GLU A 200 7.90 21.80 -19.97
CA GLU A 200 8.28 22.22 -21.33
C GLU A 200 8.50 21.02 -22.27
N ASP A 201 8.94 19.88 -21.73
CA ASP A 201 9.30 18.67 -22.49
C ASP A 201 8.16 17.63 -22.60
N GLY A 202 7.04 17.81 -21.89
CA GLY A 202 5.94 16.85 -21.88
C GLY A 202 5.13 16.83 -20.57
N TRP A 203 4.71 15.63 -20.18
CA TRP A 203 4.00 15.38 -18.93
C TRP A 203 4.86 14.48 -18.05
N LEU A 204 5.03 14.88 -16.79
CA LEU A 204 5.83 14.18 -15.79
C LEU A 204 4.98 13.84 -14.57
N VAL A 205 5.32 12.75 -13.90
CA VAL A 205 4.70 12.35 -12.64
C VAL A 205 5.20 13.30 -11.54
N SER A 206 4.29 14.00 -10.90
CA SER A 206 4.60 14.83 -9.74
C SER A 206 4.26 14.16 -8.41
N ARG A 207 3.35 13.17 -8.44
CA ARG A 207 2.87 12.48 -7.24
C ARG A 207 2.27 11.12 -7.56
N LEU A 208 2.47 10.18 -6.65
CA LEU A 208 1.79 8.87 -6.60
C LEU A 208 1.20 8.65 -5.21
N GLU A 209 -0.11 8.42 -5.12
CA GLU A 209 -0.79 8.17 -3.85
C GLU A 209 -1.52 6.81 -3.88
N ALA A 210 -1.10 5.86 -3.04
CA ALA A 210 -1.84 4.62 -2.83
C ALA A 210 -3.02 4.85 -1.85
N LYS A 211 -4.17 4.19 -2.09
CA LYS A 211 -5.41 4.34 -1.29
C LYS A 211 -6.12 3.02 -1.03
#